data_AF-A0A182X4S3-F1
#
_entry.id   AF-A0A182X4S3-F1
#
_cell.length_a   1.000
_cell.length_b   1.000
_cell.length_c   1.000
_cell.angle_alpha   90.00
_cell.angle_beta   90.00
_cell.angle_gamma   90.00
#
_symmetry.space_group_name_H-M   'P 1'
#
loop_
_entity.id
_entity.type
_entity.pdbx_description
1 polymer ?
#
loop_
_entity_poly.entity_id
_entity_poly.type
_entity_poly.pdbx_seq_one_letter_code
_entity_poly.pdbx_strand_id
1 'polypeptide(L)'
;MSRNEIKKSKIPKPCPTEQELGREEELLDETIPPSELFHCTSSLLASESLYTATIDGQECQLPFEVLPEVSSSVVNLEDTAISRQPFPCPAGGCRQPCCLFMFATHVAFDHQEVLVDTLWPGETNTVLIDPYTEPTDQPRCHRLLLLSGKIRGLGDGKHRDKLPFALMSSKCSLHGSDRLVLWITGPDAGDGHRQQYTLEAGKNESSRLVMYAVAFSGEIVPLHGSQDAAELHRSGAGLVVPEQQLDFLTDSRTKLLEVCVHFY
;
A
#
# COMPACT_ATOMS: atom_id res chain seq x y z
N MET A 1 -47.52 -70.97 -4.54
CA MET A 1 -46.65 -70.27 -5.51
C MET A 1 -46.65 -68.81 -5.08
N SER A 2 -45.59 -68.09 -4.69
CA SER A 2 -44.13 -68.17 -4.85
C SER A 2 -43.51 -67.37 -3.69
N ARG A 3 -42.57 -67.94 -2.91
CA ARG A 3 -41.09 -67.80 -2.97
C ARG A 3 -40.52 -66.38 -2.72
N ASN A 4 -39.93 -66.25 -1.52
CA ASN A 4 -38.84 -65.33 -1.15
C ASN A 4 -37.60 -65.55 -2.04
N GLU A 5 -36.94 -64.47 -2.48
CA GLU A 5 -35.51 -64.40 -2.84
C GLU A 5 -35.04 -62.92 -2.65
N ILE A 6 -34.20 -62.59 -1.66
CA ILE A 6 -32.72 -62.53 -1.71
C ILE A 6 -32.16 -61.93 -3.00
N LYS A 7 -31.52 -60.75 -2.90
CA LYS A 7 -30.40 -60.27 -3.75
C LYS A 7 -29.72 -59.12 -2.99
N LYS A 8 -28.56 -59.33 -2.36
CA LYS A 8 -27.18 -59.59 -2.85
C LYS A 8 -26.34 -58.33 -2.61
N SER A 9 -25.40 -58.49 -1.67
CA SER A 9 -24.30 -57.57 -1.40
C SER A 9 -23.49 -57.32 -2.68
N LYS A 10 -23.03 -56.08 -2.84
CA LYS A 10 -22.05 -55.72 -3.85
C LYS A 10 -20.73 -55.41 -3.14
N ILE A 11 -19.76 -56.27 -3.43
CA ILE A 11 -18.37 -56.28 -2.98
C ILE A 11 -17.70 -54.94 -3.33
N PRO A 12 -16.83 -54.38 -2.47
CA PRO A 12 -16.09 -53.16 -2.75
C PRO A 12 -15.04 -53.43 -3.83
N LYS A 13 -14.96 -52.53 -4.83
CA LYS A 13 -13.86 -52.55 -5.81
C LYS A 13 -12.63 -51.81 -5.25
N PRO A 14 -11.41 -52.23 -5.61
CA PRO A 14 -10.18 -51.88 -4.91
C PRO A 14 -9.66 -50.50 -5.31
N CYS A 15 -8.87 -49.89 -4.41
CA CYS A 15 -7.97 -48.78 -4.75
C CYS A 15 -7.04 -49.17 -5.90
N PRO A 16 -6.83 -48.30 -6.89
CA PRO A 16 -5.64 -48.34 -7.72
C PRO A 16 -4.49 -47.64 -7.01
N THR A 17 -3.40 -48.38 -6.85
CA THR A 17 -2.08 -47.90 -6.43
C THR A 17 -1.47 -46.99 -7.50
N GLU A 18 -0.55 -46.16 -7.01
CA GLU A 18 0.25 -45.11 -7.64
C GLU A 18 0.80 -45.36 -9.05
N GLN A 19 1.05 -44.22 -9.72
CA GLN A 19 1.94 -43.96 -10.86
C GLN A 19 1.26 -43.85 -12.24
N GLU A 20 0.83 -42.63 -12.58
CA GLU A 20 1.47 -41.93 -13.70
C GLU A 20 1.46 -40.41 -13.43
N LEU A 21 2.67 -39.88 -13.55
CA LEU A 21 3.14 -38.58 -13.09
C LEU A 21 2.83 -37.54 -14.16
N GLY A 22 1.73 -36.81 -14.01
CA GLY A 22 1.44 -35.59 -14.77
C GLY A 22 1.55 -34.38 -13.86
N ARG A 23 2.79 -34.02 -13.47
CA ARG A 23 3.07 -32.69 -12.90
C ARG A 23 2.90 -31.68 -14.03
N GLU A 24 1.73 -31.08 -14.14
CA GLU A 24 1.66 -29.71 -14.64
C GLU A 24 2.19 -28.84 -13.51
N GLU A 25 3.52 -28.64 -13.50
CA GLU A 25 4.12 -27.51 -12.80
C GLU A 25 3.56 -26.26 -13.49
N GLU A 26 2.53 -25.66 -12.89
CA GLU A 26 2.21 -24.25 -13.14
C GLU A 26 3.48 -23.47 -12.82
N LEU A 27 4.18 -23.10 -13.88
CA LEU A 27 5.37 -22.27 -13.85
C LEU A 27 4.90 -20.93 -13.26
N LEU A 28 5.14 -20.74 -11.96
CA LEU A 28 4.94 -19.48 -11.28
C LEU A 28 5.72 -18.43 -12.06
N ASP A 29 5.00 -17.55 -12.74
CA ASP A 29 5.56 -16.41 -13.45
C ASP A 29 6.31 -15.58 -12.40
N GLU A 30 7.64 -15.67 -12.43
CA GLU A 30 8.46 -14.83 -11.58
C GLU A 30 8.09 -13.38 -11.91
N THR A 31 7.83 -12.59 -10.88
CA THR A 31 7.45 -11.18 -11.06
C THR A 31 8.70 -10.41 -11.49
N ILE A 32 9.02 -10.48 -12.77
CA ILE A 32 10.13 -9.74 -13.37
C ILE A 32 9.66 -8.29 -13.47
N PRO A 33 10.37 -7.33 -12.84
CA PRO A 33 10.00 -5.93 -12.97
C PRO A 33 10.12 -5.49 -14.44
N PRO A 34 9.26 -4.58 -14.94
CA PRO A 34 9.34 -4.09 -16.32
C PRO A 34 10.74 -3.53 -16.61
N SER A 35 11.43 -4.09 -17.59
CA SER A 35 12.78 -3.66 -17.99
C SER A 35 12.83 -2.21 -18.45
N GLU A 36 11.71 -1.66 -18.92
CA GLU A 36 11.60 -0.25 -19.36
C GLU A 36 11.78 0.76 -18.21
N LEU A 37 11.54 0.37 -16.94
CA LEU A 37 11.83 1.22 -15.78
C LEU A 37 13.34 1.35 -15.50
N PHE A 38 14.17 0.43 -16.00
CA PHE A 38 15.62 0.44 -15.83
C PHE A 38 16.40 1.01 -17.03
N HIS A 39 15.72 1.22 -18.17
CA HIS A 39 16.37 1.77 -19.36
C HIS A 39 16.46 3.30 -19.36
N CYS A 40 15.62 4.00 -18.59
CA CYS A 40 15.76 5.45 -18.42
C CYS A 40 17.00 5.86 -17.60
N THR A 41 17.56 4.97 -16.79
CA THR A 41 18.73 5.26 -15.94
C THR A 41 20.06 4.90 -16.61
N SER A 42 20.06 4.05 -17.64
CA SER A 42 21.29 3.64 -18.34
C SER A 42 21.95 4.77 -19.15
N SER A 43 21.19 5.81 -19.53
CA SER A 43 21.72 6.98 -20.24
C SER A 43 22.24 8.10 -19.31
N LEU A 44 22.13 7.93 -17.99
CA LEU A 44 22.60 8.90 -16.99
C LEU A 44 23.85 8.42 -16.24
N LEU A 45 24.64 7.53 -16.87
CA LEU A 45 26.03 7.34 -16.47
C LEU A 45 26.79 8.64 -16.75
N ALA A 46 26.82 9.50 -15.73
CA ALA A 46 27.75 10.61 -15.53
C ALA A 46 28.03 11.48 -16.76
N SER A 47 27.06 12.26 -17.22
CA SER A 47 27.40 13.56 -17.83
C SER A 47 27.45 14.61 -16.74
N GLU A 48 28.63 15.16 -16.45
CA GLU A 48 28.79 16.30 -15.54
C GLU A 48 28.01 17.55 -16.01
N SER A 49 27.50 17.55 -17.25
CA SER A 49 26.80 18.67 -17.87
C SER A 49 25.32 18.84 -17.46
N LEU A 50 24.76 17.95 -16.63
CA LEU A 50 23.36 18.07 -16.16
C LEU A 50 23.25 18.80 -14.82
N TYR A 51 24.38 19.05 -14.15
CA TYR A 51 24.43 19.70 -12.83
C TYR A 51 24.79 21.18 -12.89
N THR A 52 25.12 21.69 -14.09
CA THR A 52 25.51 23.09 -14.32
C THR A 52 24.47 23.79 -15.20
N ALA A 53 23.92 24.88 -14.69
CA ALA A 53 23.10 25.81 -15.45
C ALA A 53 23.83 27.15 -15.56
N THR A 54 23.88 27.74 -16.75
CA THR A 54 24.47 29.06 -16.93
C THR A 54 23.40 30.13 -16.75
N ILE A 55 23.52 30.95 -15.70
CA ILE A 55 22.66 32.11 -15.47
C ILE A 55 23.56 33.35 -15.57
N ASP A 56 23.24 34.27 -16.47
CA ASP A 56 24.00 35.52 -16.72
C ASP A 56 25.52 35.31 -16.95
N GLY A 57 25.90 34.20 -17.60
CA GLY A 57 27.29 33.90 -17.92
C GLY A 57 28.11 33.31 -16.75
N GLN A 58 27.48 33.04 -15.60
CA GLN A 58 28.07 32.25 -14.51
C GLN A 58 27.48 30.84 -14.48
N GLU A 59 28.35 29.84 -14.35
CA GLU A 59 27.94 28.46 -14.10
C GLU A 59 27.50 28.30 -12.64
N CYS A 60 26.23 27.95 -12.44
CA CYS A 60 25.67 27.62 -11.15
C CYS A 60 25.47 26.12 -11.05
N GLN A 61 25.93 25.51 -9.95
CA GLN A 61 25.60 24.14 -9.60
C GLN A 61 24.19 24.09 -9.00
N LEU A 62 23.33 23.25 -9.54
CA LEU A 62 21.97 23.06 -9.01
C LEU A 62 22.03 22.20 -7.72
N PRO A 63 21.27 22.52 -6.66
CA PRO A 63 21.46 21.93 -5.33
C PRO A 63 20.78 20.57 -5.13
N PHE A 64 20.52 19.81 -6.21
CA PHE A 64 19.92 18.49 -6.06
C PHE A 64 21.02 17.45 -5.80
N GLU A 65 21.15 17.01 -4.55
CA GLU A 65 21.85 15.76 -4.25
C GLU A 65 21.01 14.61 -4.82
N VAL A 66 21.46 14.01 -5.92
CA VAL A 66 20.99 12.66 -6.28
C VAL A 66 21.61 11.73 -5.25
N LEU A 67 20.83 11.34 -4.24
CA LEU A 67 21.24 10.28 -3.31
C LEU A 67 21.58 9.04 -4.14
N PRO A 68 22.75 8.41 -3.93
CA PRO A 68 23.12 7.22 -4.68
C PRO A 68 22.04 6.15 -4.47
N GLU A 69 21.54 5.56 -5.56
CA GLU A 69 20.67 4.39 -5.52
C GLU A 69 21.42 3.28 -4.77
N VAL A 70 21.05 3.09 -3.51
CA VAL A 70 21.51 1.95 -2.74
C VAL A 70 20.89 0.74 -3.41
N SER A 71 21.73 -0.15 -3.95
CA SER A 71 21.31 -1.49 -4.35
C SER A 71 20.83 -2.23 -3.10
N SER A 72 19.60 -1.97 -2.69
CA SER A 72 19.01 -2.61 -1.52
C SER A 72 18.74 -4.06 -1.90
N SER A 73 19.56 -4.98 -1.41
CA SER A 73 19.28 -6.40 -1.53
C SER A 73 17.92 -6.67 -0.87
N VAL A 74 16.99 -7.28 -1.60
CA VAL A 74 15.65 -7.61 -1.09
C VAL A 74 15.79 -8.58 0.10
N VAL A 75 15.39 -8.11 1.28
CA VAL A 75 15.54 -8.80 2.57
C VAL A 75 14.49 -9.91 2.72
N ASN A 76 14.85 -11.01 3.36
CA ASN A 76 13.88 -12.05 3.70
C ASN A 76 13.07 -11.64 4.95
N LEU A 77 11.77 -11.94 4.97
CA LEU A 77 10.90 -11.70 6.12
C LEU A 77 11.45 -12.25 7.44
N GLU A 78 12.16 -13.38 7.40
CA GLU A 78 12.81 -13.96 8.60
C GLU A 78 13.89 -13.06 9.23
N ASP A 79 14.51 -12.20 8.42
CA ASP A 79 15.57 -11.28 8.82
C ASP A 79 15.04 -9.88 9.20
N THR A 80 13.73 -9.67 9.19
CA THR A 80 13.10 -8.38 9.54
C THR A 80 12.48 -8.38 10.94
N ALA A 81 12.29 -7.19 11.52
CA ALA A 81 11.55 -7.03 12.78
C ALA A 81 10.03 -7.00 12.60
N ILE A 82 9.52 -7.34 11.40
CA ILE A 82 8.08 -7.32 11.11
C ILE A 82 7.35 -8.29 12.06
N SER A 83 6.44 -7.71 12.84
CA SER A 83 5.62 -8.48 13.77
C SER A 83 4.71 -9.47 13.04
N ARG A 84 4.76 -10.72 13.50
CA ARG A 84 3.88 -11.82 13.04
C ARG A 84 2.62 -11.97 13.89
N GLN A 85 2.47 -11.15 14.93
CA GLN A 85 1.32 -11.23 15.82
C GLN A 85 0.04 -10.81 15.10
N PRO A 86 -1.12 -11.37 15.46
CA PRO A 86 -2.39 -10.86 15.00
C PRO A 86 -2.60 -9.39 15.40
N PHE A 87 -3.31 -8.63 14.58
CA PHE A 87 -3.68 -7.24 14.81
C PHE A 87 -5.14 -7.00 14.41
N PRO A 88 -5.84 -6.02 15.01
CA PRO A 88 -7.19 -5.66 14.56
C PRO A 88 -7.16 -5.09 13.15
N CYS A 89 -8.16 -5.40 12.32
CA CYS A 89 -8.27 -4.76 11.01
C CYS A 89 -8.28 -3.22 11.16
N PRO A 90 -7.42 -2.48 10.43
CA PRO A 90 -7.36 -1.02 10.56
C PRO A 90 -8.56 -0.32 9.92
N ALA A 91 -9.30 -0.99 9.02
CA ALA A 91 -10.54 -0.47 8.48
C ALA A 91 -11.62 -0.47 9.59
N GLY A 92 -12.02 0.73 9.97
CA GLY A 92 -12.99 1.01 11.02
C GLY A 92 -14.29 0.26 10.81
N GLY A 93 -14.85 -0.23 11.91
CA GLY A 93 -16.07 -1.03 11.92
C GLY A 93 -15.83 -2.53 11.74
N CYS A 94 -14.69 -2.93 11.17
CA CYS A 94 -14.29 -4.34 11.12
C CYS A 94 -13.73 -4.80 12.46
N ARG A 95 -14.26 -5.92 12.97
CA ARG A 95 -13.83 -6.54 14.24
C ARG A 95 -13.01 -7.80 14.03
N GLN A 96 -12.70 -8.15 12.78
CA GLN A 96 -11.94 -9.36 12.48
C GLN A 96 -10.47 -9.14 12.87
N PRO A 97 -9.87 -10.09 13.61
CA PRO A 97 -8.43 -10.11 13.76
C PRO A 97 -7.80 -10.48 12.41
N CYS A 98 -6.76 -9.76 12.04
CA CYS A 98 -5.95 -10.00 10.86
C CYS A 98 -4.58 -10.54 11.26
N CYS A 99 -3.95 -11.27 10.34
CA CYS A 99 -2.51 -11.50 10.37
C CYS A 99 -1.92 -10.98 9.07
N LEU A 100 -0.63 -10.67 9.06
CA LEU A 100 0.00 -9.98 7.94
C LEU A 100 -0.15 -10.76 6.62
N PHE A 101 0.04 -12.08 6.66
CA PHE A 101 -0.04 -12.97 5.51
C PHE A 101 -1.43 -13.00 4.85
N MET A 102 -2.49 -12.82 5.64
CA MET A 102 -3.87 -12.86 5.15
C MET A 102 -4.48 -11.47 4.96
N PHE A 103 -3.74 -10.39 5.25
CA PHE A 103 -4.31 -9.06 5.30
C PHE A 103 -4.84 -8.60 3.93
N ALA A 104 -4.08 -8.81 2.86
CA ALA A 104 -4.52 -8.49 1.50
C ALA A 104 -5.78 -9.27 1.09
N THR A 105 -5.81 -10.56 1.43
CA THR A 105 -6.94 -11.44 1.17
C THR A 105 -8.17 -11.00 1.97
N HIS A 106 -8.02 -10.69 3.26
CA HIS A 106 -9.10 -10.17 4.11
C HIS A 106 -9.70 -8.89 3.51
N VAL A 107 -8.87 -7.91 3.16
CA VAL A 107 -9.36 -6.67 2.54
C VAL A 107 -10.10 -6.96 1.23
N ALA A 108 -9.53 -7.78 0.35
CA ALA A 108 -10.15 -8.09 -0.94
C ALA A 108 -11.52 -8.78 -0.85
N PHE A 109 -11.77 -9.57 0.19
CA PHE A 109 -13.02 -10.32 0.34
C PHE A 109 -14.05 -9.65 1.24
N ASP A 110 -13.59 -9.06 2.34
CA ASP A 110 -14.46 -8.52 3.40
C ASP A 110 -14.73 -7.01 3.24
N HIS A 111 -13.91 -6.30 2.44
CA HIS A 111 -14.01 -4.86 2.18
C HIS A 111 -14.03 -4.58 0.68
N GLN A 112 -15.12 -4.98 0.02
CA GLN A 112 -15.24 -4.97 -1.45
C GLN A 112 -15.12 -3.58 -2.10
N GLU A 113 -15.33 -2.53 -1.32
CA GLU A 113 -15.15 -1.14 -1.71
C GLU A 113 -13.68 -0.69 -1.70
N VAL A 114 -12.79 -1.42 -1.03
CA VAL A 114 -11.36 -1.12 -0.94
C VAL A 114 -10.63 -1.83 -2.08
N LEU A 115 -10.07 -1.03 -2.98
CA LEU A 115 -9.23 -1.54 -4.06
C LEU A 115 -7.87 -2.01 -3.52
N VAL A 116 -7.37 -3.11 -4.09
CA VAL A 116 -6.07 -3.68 -3.76
C VAL A 116 -5.16 -3.57 -4.99
N ASP A 117 -4.22 -2.64 -4.94
CA ASP A 117 -3.30 -2.34 -6.04
C ASP A 117 -1.88 -2.80 -5.71
N THR A 118 -1.12 -3.20 -6.73
CA THR A 118 0.33 -3.47 -6.58
C THR A 118 1.11 -2.25 -7.03
N LEU A 119 2.17 -1.91 -6.29
CA LEU A 119 3.08 -0.81 -6.62
C LEU A 119 4.54 -1.28 -6.55
N TRP A 120 5.38 -0.67 -7.37
CA TRP A 120 6.84 -0.71 -7.24
C TRP A 120 7.35 0.53 -6.49
N PRO A 121 8.55 0.46 -5.87
CA PRO A 121 9.20 1.62 -5.31
C PRO A 121 9.37 2.73 -6.37
N GLY A 122 9.09 3.98 -6.01
CA GLY A 122 9.12 5.11 -6.94
C GLY A 122 7.86 5.28 -7.81
N GLU A 123 6.97 4.28 -7.89
CA GLU A 123 5.65 4.48 -8.48
C GLU A 123 4.77 5.31 -7.56
N THR A 124 3.85 6.04 -8.20
CA THR A 124 2.92 6.94 -7.54
C THR A 124 1.51 6.38 -7.65
N ASN A 125 0.74 6.43 -6.56
CA ASN A 125 -0.67 6.04 -6.59
C ASN A 125 -1.57 7.19 -6.18
N THR A 126 -2.57 7.47 -7.00
CA THR A 126 -3.55 8.54 -6.76
C THR A 126 -4.91 7.96 -6.39
N VAL A 127 -5.49 8.50 -5.33
CA VAL A 127 -6.80 8.14 -4.79
C VAL A 127 -7.67 9.39 -4.67
N LEU A 128 -8.93 9.29 -5.08
CA LEU A 128 -9.92 10.34 -4.85
C LEU A 128 -10.70 10.03 -3.59
N ILE A 129 -10.64 10.93 -2.60
CA ILE A 129 -11.31 10.80 -1.31
C ILE A 129 -12.43 11.85 -1.25
N ASP A 130 -13.63 11.44 -0.84
CA ASP A 130 -14.67 12.39 -0.44
C ASP A 130 -14.45 12.78 1.04
N PRO A 131 -14.00 14.00 1.34
CA PRO A 131 -13.78 14.41 2.71
C PRO A 131 -15.07 14.85 3.41
N TYR A 132 -16.20 14.96 2.69
CA TYR A 132 -17.49 15.39 3.24
C TYR A 132 -18.44 14.23 3.54
N THR A 133 -18.02 12.99 3.28
CA THR A 133 -18.73 11.81 3.77
C THR A 133 -19.03 11.94 5.26
N GLU A 134 -20.23 11.48 5.67
CA GLU A 134 -20.73 11.60 7.05
C GLU A 134 -19.64 11.23 8.06
N PRO A 135 -19.44 12.07 9.09
CA PRO A 135 -18.38 11.86 10.07
C PRO A 135 -18.61 10.53 10.78
N THR A 136 -17.73 9.58 10.50
CA THR A 136 -17.50 8.42 11.33
C THR A 136 -16.25 8.69 12.14
N ASP A 137 -16.35 8.50 13.46
CA ASP A 137 -15.22 8.53 14.41
C ASP A 137 -14.25 7.36 14.19
N GLN A 138 -14.55 6.50 13.21
CA GLN A 138 -13.78 5.33 12.87
C GLN A 138 -12.86 5.59 11.67
N PRO A 139 -11.68 4.96 11.62
CA PRO A 139 -10.82 5.01 10.45
C PRO A 139 -11.48 4.41 9.22
N ARG A 140 -11.32 5.03 8.07
CA ARG A 140 -11.74 4.48 6.79
C ARG A 140 -10.51 4.09 5.99
N CYS A 141 -10.49 2.86 5.47
CA CYS A 141 -9.52 2.44 4.48
C CYS A 141 -10.03 2.83 3.09
N HIS A 142 -9.21 3.53 2.31
CA HIS A 142 -9.57 3.93 0.94
C HIS A 142 -8.95 3.01 -0.11
N ARG A 143 -7.77 2.47 0.19
CA ARG A 143 -7.02 1.62 -0.71
C ARG A 143 -6.00 0.80 0.05
N LEU A 144 -5.75 -0.41 -0.41
CA LEU A 144 -4.62 -1.24 0.03
C LEU A 144 -3.58 -1.29 -1.08
N LEU A 145 -2.36 -0.85 -0.76
CA LEU A 145 -1.21 -0.77 -1.65
C LEU A 145 -0.24 -1.90 -1.30
N LEU A 146 0.04 -2.77 -2.26
CA LEU A 146 0.95 -3.90 -2.11
C LEU A 146 2.30 -3.55 -2.73
N LEU A 147 3.25 -3.15 -1.89
CA LEU A 147 4.57 -2.71 -2.33
C LEU A 147 5.47 -3.91 -2.62
N SER A 148 5.90 -4.04 -3.88
CA SER A 148 6.76 -5.11 -4.37
C SER A 148 8.25 -4.78 -4.21
N GLY A 149 9.10 -5.80 -4.21
CA GLY A 149 10.56 -5.62 -4.27
C GLY A 149 11.24 -5.15 -2.97
N LYS A 150 10.49 -5.00 -1.87
CA LYS A 150 11.05 -4.64 -0.55
C LYS A 150 11.34 -5.85 0.34
N ILE A 151 10.63 -6.96 0.15
CA ILE A 151 10.76 -8.17 0.99
C ILE A 151 10.59 -9.44 0.17
N ARG A 152 11.12 -10.56 0.69
CA ARG A 152 10.84 -11.93 0.22
C ARG A 152 10.31 -12.81 1.35
N GLY A 153 9.58 -13.87 1.02
CA GLY A 153 9.04 -14.85 1.97
C GLY A 153 7.74 -14.42 2.64
N LEU A 154 7.06 -13.38 2.14
CA LEU A 154 5.76 -12.92 2.66
C LEU A 154 4.63 -13.36 1.74
N GLY A 155 3.59 -13.98 2.30
CA GLY A 155 2.37 -14.33 1.57
C GLY A 155 2.54 -15.46 0.54
N ASP A 156 1.52 -15.64 -0.28
CA ASP A 156 1.45 -16.65 -1.34
C ASP A 156 0.73 -16.13 -2.59
N GLY A 157 0.78 -16.92 -3.67
CA GLY A 157 0.12 -16.62 -4.95
C GLY A 157 0.39 -15.21 -5.47
N LYS A 158 -0.68 -14.50 -5.85
CA LYS A 158 -0.59 -13.13 -6.42
C LYS A 158 -0.12 -12.05 -5.44
N HIS A 159 -0.13 -12.34 -4.14
CA HIS A 159 0.27 -11.41 -3.08
C HIS A 159 1.65 -11.74 -2.49
N ARG A 160 2.32 -12.76 -3.03
CA ARG A 160 3.66 -13.17 -2.61
C ARG A 160 4.65 -12.02 -2.77
N ASP A 161 5.54 -11.88 -1.78
CA ASP A 161 6.67 -10.97 -1.73
C ASP A 161 6.27 -9.48 -1.82
N LYS A 162 5.08 -9.15 -1.31
CA LYS A 162 4.52 -7.78 -1.29
C LYS A 162 4.12 -7.34 0.11
N LEU A 163 4.57 -6.16 0.53
CA LEU A 163 4.19 -5.56 1.81
C LEU A 163 2.87 -4.80 1.68
N PRO A 164 1.86 -5.10 2.52
CA PRO A 164 0.57 -4.42 2.47
C PRO A 164 0.55 -3.11 3.27
N PHE A 165 0.23 -2.00 2.61
CA PHE A 165 0.09 -0.67 3.20
C PHE A 165 -1.30 -0.09 2.91
N ALA A 166 -2.06 0.27 3.92
CA ALA A 166 -3.40 0.82 3.77
C ALA A 166 -3.39 2.36 3.86
N LEU A 167 -4.01 3.02 2.88
CA LEU A 167 -4.29 4.46 2.93
C LEU A 167 -5.55 4.67 3.75
N MET A 168 -5.38 5.36 4.88
CA MET A 168 -6.41 5.56 5.88
C MET A 168 -6.81 7.04 5.96
N SER A 169 -8.06 7.28 6.35
CA SER A 169 -8.47 8.59 6.83
C SER A 169 -9.44 8.50 8.00
N SER A 170 -9.52 9.52 8.82
CA SER A 170 -10.67 9.72 9.71
C SER A 170 -10.84 11.20 10.04
N LYS A 171 -12.03 11.56 10.52
CA LYS A 171 -12.30 12.90 11.06
C LYS A 171 -12.08 12.87 12.56
N CYS A 172 -11.35 13.84 13.07
CA CYS A 172 -11.24 14.05 14.51
C CYS A 172 -11.49 15.51 14.85
N SER A 173 -12.16 15.75 15.98
CA SER A 173 -12.29 17.09 16.54
C SER A 173 -11.28 17.27 17.66
N LEU A 174 -10.38 18.23 17.51
CA LEU A 174 -9.47 18.63 18.58
C LEU A 174 -9.64 20.12 18.87
N HIS A 175 -9.87 20.43 20.15
CA HIS A 175 -10.14 21.79 20.63
C HIS A 175 -11.31 22.48 19.90
N GLY A 176 -12.34 21.72 19.52
CA GLY A 176 -13.53 22.24 18.84
C GLY A 176 -13.31 22.59 17.36
N SER A 177 -12.24 22.09 16.74
CA SER A 177 -11.98 22.22 15.31
C SER A 177 -11.87 20.85 14.67
N ASP A 178 -12.70 20.61 13.66
CA ASP A 178 -12.72 19.37 12.91
C ASP A 178 -11.59 19.34 11.89
N ARG A 179 -10.99 18.16 11.76
CA ARG A 179 -9.81 17.91 10.92
C ARG A 179 -9.98 16.57 10.25
N LEU A 180 -9.59 16.52 8.98
CA LEU A 180 -9.33 15.27 8.29
C LEU A 180 -7.88 14.86 8.57
N VAL A 181 -7.69 13.65 9.07
CA VAL A 181 -6.36 13.05 9.25
C VAL A 181 -6.22 11.94 8.22
N LEU A 182 -5.09 11.93 7.49
CA LEU A 182 -4.73 10.96 6.47
C LEU A 182 -3.39 10.32 6.86
N TRP A 183 -3.29 9.00 6.79
CA TRP A 183 -2.05 8.29 7.11
C TRP A 183 -1.93 6.99 6.32
N ILE A 184 -0.71 6.46 6.26
CA ILE A 184 -0.46 5.10 5.80
C ILE A 184 -0.21 4.21 7.00
N THR A 185 -0.94 3.09 7.09
CA THR A 185 -0.66 2.04 8.06
C THR A 185 -0.12 0.78 7.38
N GLY A 186 0.79 0.06 8.02
CA GLY A 186 1.38 -1.15 7.44
C GLY A 186 2.32 -1.89 8.38
N PRO A 187 2.98 -2.96 7.89
CA PRO A 187 4.00 -3.66 8.65
C PRO A 187 5.19 -2.74 8.91
N ASP A 188 5.62 -2.69 10.16
CA ASP A 188 6.84 -2.00 10.55
C ASP A 188 7.99 -3.00 10.57
N ALA A 189 8.93 -2.85 9.63
CA ALA A 189 10.11 -3.69 9.54
C ALA A 189 11.20 -3.31 10.55
N GLY A 190 11.04 -2.19 11.27
CA GLY A 190 12.03 -1.66 12.19
C GLY A 190 13.34 -1.22 11.51
N ASP A 191 14.21 -0.61 12.31
CA ASP A 191 15.58 -0.26 11.96
C ASP A 191 15.71 0.45 10.59
N GLY A 192 16.77 0.17 9.82
CA GLY A 192 17.01 0.74 8.48
C GLY A 192 16.10 0.21 7.37
N HIS A 193 15.10 -0.62 7.70
CA HIS A 193 14.16 -1.19 6.75
C HIS A 193 12.74 -0.63 6.91
N ARG A 194 12.53 0.28 7.85
CA ARG A 194 11.25 0.97 8.03
C ARG A 194 10.91 1.74 6.76
N GLN A 195 9.75 1.42 6.19
CA GLN A 195 9.26 2.07 4.99
C GLN A 195 8.89 3.53 5.30
N GLN A 196 9.24 4.44 4.40
CA GLN A 196 8.83 5.83 4.45
C GLN A 196 7.82 6.13 3.33
N TYR A 197 7.01 7.15 3.52
CA TYR A 197 6.06 7.59 2.51
C TYR A 197 5.90 9.10 2.49
N THR A 198 5.43 9.61 1.35
CA THR A 198 4.87 10.96 1.24
C THR A 198 3.41 10.84 0.83
N LEU A 199 2.58 11.64 1.48
CA LEU A 199 1.22 11.95 1.05
C LEU A 199 1.18 13.40 0.56
N GLU A 200 0.65 13.60 -0.63
CA GLU A 200 0.34 14.92 -1.16
C GLU A 200 -1.17 14.99 -1.37
N ALA A 201 -1.81 16.06 -0.90
CA ALA A 201 -3.24 16.24 -1.06
C ALA A 201 -3.57 17.63 -1.62
N GLY A 202 -4.54 17.66 -2.52
CA GLY A 202 -5.01 18.90 -3.13
C GLY A 202 -5.87 18.67 -4.35
N LYS A 203 -5.97 19.73 -5.16
CA LYS A 203 -6.70 19.71 -6.42
C LYS A 203 -5.71 19.59 -7.57
N ASN A 204 -5.95 18.66 -8.47
CA ASN A 204 -5.19 18.58 -9.70
C ASN A 204 -5.93 19.34 -10.81
N GLU A 205 -5.54 20.59 -11.04
CA GLU A 205 -6.03 21.36 -12.19
C GLU A 205 -5.18 21.00 -13.41
N SER A 206 -5.78 20.33 -14.40
CA SER A 206 -5.13 19.90 -15.65
C SER A 206 -4.48 21.03 -16.48
N SER A 207 -4.71 22.30 -16.13
CA SER A 207 -4.12 23.48 -16.75
C SER A 207 -2.89 24.04 -16.02
N ARG A 208 -2.52 23.49 -14.86
CA ARG A 208 -1.34 23.90 -14.09
C ARG A 208 -0.47 22.66 -13.82
N LEU A 209 0.85 22.82 -13.94
CA LEU A 209 1.80 21.78 -13.55
C LEU A 209 1.61 21.53 -12.04
N VAL A 210 0.92 20.42 -11.74
CA VAL A 210 0.67 19.76 -10.45
C VAL A 210 0.74 20.67 -9.22
N MET A 211 -0.39 21.28 -8.84
CA MET A 211 -0.48 22.01 -7.56
C MET A 211 -1.18 21.16 -6.49
N TYR A 212 -0.43 20.26 -5.85
CA TYR A 212 -0.78 19.83 -4.50
C TYR A 212 -0.59 21.01 -3.54
N ALA A 213 -1.42 21.08 -2.50
CA ALA A 213 -1.46 22.25 -1.62
C ALA A 213 -1.03 21.93 -0.19
N VAL A 214 -1.04 20.65 0.19
CA VAL A 214 -0.44 20.16 1.44
C VAL A 214 0.27 18.84 1.20
N ALA A 215 1.37 18.62 1.91
CA ALA A 215 2.13 17.38 1.84
C ALA A 215 2.62 16.98 3.24
N PHE A 216 2.82 15.69 3.43
CA PHE A 216 3.40 15.10 4.62
C PHE A 216 4.35 13.99 4.20
N SER A 217 5.55 13.99 4.76
CA SER A 217 6.52 12.89 4.61
C SER A 217 6.85 12.35 5.98
N GLY A 218 6.83 11.03 6.13
CA GLY A 218 7.07 10.39 7.41
C GLY A 218 7.11 8.88 7.36
N GLU A 219 7.15 8.31 8.55
CA GLU A 219 7.18 6.87 8.77
C GLU A 219 5.77 6.28 8.75
N ILE A 220 5.68 5.00 8.34
CA ILE A 220 4.44 4.23 8.39
C ILE A 220 3.92 4.11 9.83
N VAL A 221 2.62 4.27 10.01
CA VAL A 221 1.94 3.93 11.27
C VAL A 221 1.88 2.40 11.38
N PRO A 222 2.46 1.77 12.42
CA PRO A 222 2.45 0.31 12.51
C PRO A 222 1.03 -0.26 12.66
N LEU A 223 0.72 -1.38 11.98
CA LEU A 223 -0.57 -2.08 12.09
C LEU A 223 -0.93 -2.50 13.53
N HIS A 224 0.08 -2.77 14.36
CA HIS A 224 -0.08 -3.12 15.77
C HIS A 224 -0.19 -1.89 16.69
N GLY A 225 0.00 -0.69 16.14
CA GLY A 225 -0.15 0.57 16.84
C GLY A 225 -1.59 1.07 16.87
N SER A 226 -1.79 2.21 17.52
CA SER A 226 -3.08 2.89 17.53
C SER A 226 -3.43 3.42 16.15
N GLN A 227 -4.66 3.16 15.71
CA GLN A 227 -5.23 3.70 14.48
C GLN A 227 -6.23 4.83 14.78
N ASP A 228 -6.22 5.38 16.00
CA ASP A 228 -7.07 6.49 16.41
C ASP A 228 -6.56 7.82 15.83
N ALA A 229 -7.40 8.52 15.09
CA ALA A 229 -6.98 9.74 14.41
C ALA A 229 -6.64 10.90 15.36
N ALA A 230 -7.24 10.96 16.55
CA ALA A 230 -6.92 12.01 17.52
C ALA A 230 -5.54 11.76 18.15
N GLU A 231 -5.18 10.50 18.39
CA GLU A 231 -3.82 10.12 18.80
C GLU A 231 -2.79 10.40 17.71
N LEU A 232 -3.08 10.02 16.46
CA LEU A 232 -2.19 10.27 15.32
C LEU A 232 -1.99 11.77 15.05
N HIS A 233 -3.04 12.58 15.21
CA HIS A 233 -2.92 14.03 15.12
C HIS A 233 -1.99 14.58 16.22
N ARG A 234 -2.13 14.11 17.47
CA ARG A 234 -1.27 14.55 18.58
C ARG A 234 0.18 14.12 18.40
N SER A 235 0.43 12.94 17.84
CA SER A 235 1.78 12.43 17.60
C SER A 235 2.43 12.99 16.33
N GLY A 236 1.65 13.63 15.44
CA GLY A 236 2.12 14.11 14.15
C GLY A 236 2.37 12.99 13.13
N ALA A 237 1.74 11.83 13.31
CA ALA A 237 1.94 10.64 12.48
C ALA A 237 0.92 10.59 11.33
N GLY A 238 0.85 11.66 10.53
CA GLY A 238 -0.05 11.74 9.38
C GLY A 238 -0.23 13.16 8.85
N LEU A 239 -0.81 13.25 7.65
CA LEU A 239 -1.22 14.51 7.04
C LEU A 239 -2.51 14.98 7.69
N VAL A 240 -2.54 16.23 8.15
CA VAL A 240 -3.70 16.81 8.83
C VAL A 240 -4.21 18.02 8.06
N VAL A 241 -5.46 17.94 7.65
CA VAL A 241 -6.14 18.97 6.88
C VAL A 241 -7.28 19.54 7.73
N PRO A 242 -7.18 20.79 8.20
CA PRO A 242 -8.29 21.48 8.84
C PRO A 242 -9.50 21.53 7.91
N GLU A 243 -10.71 21.34 8.44
CA GLU A 243 -11.92 21.34 7.62
C GLU A 243 -12.09 22.63 6.81
N GLN A 244 -11.68 23.78 7.38
CA GLN A 244 -11.76 25.08 6.70
C GLN A 244 -10.87 25.17 5.45
N GLN A 245 -9.87 24.28 5.32
CA GLN A 245 -9.01 24.22 4.14
C GLN A 245 -9.56 23.30 3.05
N LEU A 246 -10.46 22.36 3.38
CA LEU A 246 -10.97 21.37 2.41
C LEU A 246 -11.66 22.02 1.21
N ASP A 247 -12.39 23.12 1.41
CA ASP A 247 -13.08 23.83 0.33
C ASP A 247 -12.10 24.41 -0.72
N PHE A 248 -10.85 24.67 -0.34
CA PHE A 248 -9.80 25.16 -1.24
C PHE A 248 -8.98 24.04 -1.89
N LEU A 249 -8.99 22.87 -1.26
CA LEU A 249 -8.20 21.70 -1.66
C LEU A 249 -8.99 20.72 -2.53
N THR A 250 -10.32 20.74 -2.46
CA THR A 250 -11.19 19.85 -3.23
C THR A 250 -11.51 20.43 -4.61
N ASP A 251 -11.80 19.55 -5.56
CA ASP A 251 -12.31 19.98 -6.86
C ASP A 251 -13.69 20.64 -6.69
N SER A 252 -13.87 21.80 -7.34
CA SER A 252 -15.09 22.60 -7.20
C SER A 252 -16.37 21.88 -7.64
N ARG A 253 -16.27 20.92 -8.57
CA ARG A 253 -17.40 20.19 -9.15
C ARG A 253 -17.64 18.85 -8.45
N THR A 254 -16.59 18.05 -8.27
CA THR A 254 -16.71 16.70 -7.70
C THR A 254 -16.68 16.71 -6.18
N LYS A 255 -16.14 17.78 -5.56
CA LYS A 255 -15.90 17.88 -4.12
C LYS A 255 -14.97 16.79 -3.57
N LEU A 256 -14.21 16.13 -4.46
CA LEU A 256 -13.23 15.13 -4.10
C LEU A 256 -11.87 15.78 -3.85
N LEU A 257 -11.15 15.23 -2.89
CA LEU A 257 -9.76 15.50 -2.59
C LEU A 257 -8.90 14.47 -3.31
N GLU A 258 -7.96 14.93 -4.12
CA GLU A 258 -6.96 14.05 -4.73
C GLU A 258 -5.82 13.84 -3.75
N VAL A 259 -5.52 12.57 -3.45
CA VAL A 259 -4.45 12.17 -2.55
C VAL A 259 -3.47 11.27 -3.30
N CYS A 260 -2.22 11.69 -3.30
CA CYS A 260 -1.11 11.08 -3.99
C CYS A 260 -0.18 10.41 -2.97
N VAL A 261 0.15 9.14 -3.18
CA VAL A 261 0.99 8.34 -2.27
C VAL A 261 2.28 7.95 -2.98
N HIS A 262 3.40 8.18 -2.31
CA HIS A 262 4.74 7.80 -2.77
C HIS A 262 5.46 7.02 -1.68
N PHE A 263 6.13 5.91 -2.05
CA PHE A 263 6.96 5.11 -1.15
C PHE A 263 8.44 5.20 -1.55
N TYR A 264 9.33 5.28 -0.55
CA TYR A 264 10.79 5.39 -0.71
C TYR A 264 11.54 4.26 -0.02
#